data_AF-A0A9D6QZZ8-F1
#
_entry.id   AF-A0A9D6QZZ8-F1
#
_cell.length_a   1.000
_cell.length_b   1.000
_cell.length_c   1.000
_cell.angle_alpha   90.00
_cell.angle_beta   90.00
_cell.angle_gamma   90.00
#
_symmetry.space_group_name_H-M   'P 1'
#
loop_
_entity.id
_entity.type
_entity.pdbx_description
1 polymer ?
#
loop_
_entity_poly.entity_id
_entity_poly.type
_entity_poly.pdbx_seq_one_letter_code
_entity_poly.pdbx_strand_id
1 'polypeptide(L)'
;ITFNLVMFPMFILGVNGMPRRIADPYVYQLFAPLQPLNQFMTISAYVLFASQLIFAANFIYSLFKGKRAEANAWQANTLEWCAASSPPLRHGNFETIPTVYRGPYEYSSPEVDEDWLPQNRPLQPERPKAPTRRAVPAPGSE
;
A
#
# COMPACT_ATOMS: atom_id res chain seq x y z
N ILE A 1 2.45 -1.04 -14.48
CA ILE A 1 2.93 -1.26 -15.88
C ILE A 1 2.72 -0.02 -16.73
N THR A 2 1.48 0.39 -16.99
CA THR A 2 1.12 1.56 -17.83
C THR A 2 1.77 2.86 -17.38
N PHE A 3 1.90 3.08 -16.06
CA PHE A 3 2.68 4.21 -15.52
C PHE A 3 4.11 4.29 -16.08
N ASN A 4 4.83 3.16 -16.11
CA ASN A 4 6.19 3.12 -16.67
C ASN A 4 6.19 3.36 -18.19
N LEU A 5 5.16 2.90 -18.91
CA LEU A 5 5.05 3.14 -20.35
C LEU A 5 4.81 4.62 -20.68
N VAL A 6 4.23 5.39 -19.75
CA VAL A 6 4.11 6.85 -19.89
C VAL A 6 5.39 7.55 -19.45
N MET A 7 5.93 7.21 -18.27
CA MET A 7 7.02 7.99 -17.66
C MET A 7 8.40 7.64 -18.21
N PHE A 8 8.65 6.38 -18.55
CA PHE A 8 9.98 5.95 -19.00
C PHE A 8 10.40 6.60 -20.33
N PRO A 9 9.54 6.67 -21.37
CA PRO A 9 9.91 7.35 -22.61
C PRO A 9 10.16 8.86 -22.43
N MET A 10 9.63 9.49 -21.38
CA MET A 10 9.95 10.90 -21.07
C MET A 10 11.43 11.09 -20.73
N PHE A 11 12.13 10.10 -20.15
CA PHE A 11 13.58 10.18 -19.96
C PHE A 11 14.30 10.22 -21.31
N ILE A 12 13.86 9.40 -22.27
CA ILE A 12 14.42 9.38 -23.63
C ILE A 12 14.20 10.74 -24.29
N LEU A 13 13.01 11.32 -24.21
CA LEU A 13 12.74 12.67 -24.73
C LEU A 13 13.57 13.76 -24.06
N GLY A 14 13.72 13.69 -22.73
CA GLY A 14 14.51 14.64 -21.96
C GLY A 14 15.99 14.61 -22.31
N VAL A 15 16.57 13.41 -22.50
CA VAL A 15 17.96 13.24 -22.95
C VAL A 15 18.16 13.78 -24.37
N ASN A 16 17.15 13.67 -25.24
CA ASN A 16 17.17 14.27 -26.58
C ASN A 16 16.92 15.79 -26.57
N GLY A 17 16.84 16.42 -25.39
CA GLY A 17 16.78 17.86 -25.24
C GLY A 17 15.40 18.47 -25.46
N MET A 18 14.33 17.67 -25.48
CA MET A 18 12.97 18.18 -25.66
C MET A 18 12.54 19.02 -24.43
N PRO A 19 12.31 20.34 -24.57
CA PRO A 19 11.96 21.18 -23.44
C PRO A 19 10.55 20.89 -22.94
N ARG A 20 10.34 21.04 -21.63
CA ARG A 20 8.99 21.00 -21.05
C ARG A 20 8.18 22.25 -21.45
N ARG A 21 6.85 22.12 -21.42
CA ARG A 21 5.88 23.23 -21.58
C ARG A 21 5.90 23.91 -22.96
N ILE A 22 6.15 23.13 -24.01
CA ILE A 22 5.96 23.59 -25.40
C ILE A 22 4.59 23.10 -25.89
N ALA A 23 3.79 24.00 -26.47
CA ALA A 23 2.47 23.67 -27.00
C ALA A 23 2.57 22.81 -28.27
N ASP A 24 3.48 23.17 -29.19
CA ASP A 24 3.81 22.37 -30.36
C ASP A 24 5.34 22.20 -30.49
N PRO A 25 5.90 21.07 -30.04
CA PRO A 25 7.33 20.79 -30.13
C PRO A 25 7.79 20.44 -31.55
N TYR A 26 6.89 20.10 -32.46
CA TYR A 26 7.23 19.60 -33.79
C TYR A 26 7.43 20.70 -34.83
N VAL A 27 7.18 21.96 -34.47
CA VAL A 27 7.61 23.14 -35.25
C VAL A 27 9.12 23.12 -35.46
N TYR A 28 9.88 22.58 -34.49
CA TYR A 28 11.31 22.38 -34.61
C TYR A 28 11.60 21.05 -35.31
N GLN A 29 12.24 21.10 -36.47
CA GLN A 29 12.63 19.90 -37.24
C GLN A 29 13.49 18.91 -36.42
N LEU A 30 14.23 19.42 -35.43
CA LEU A 30 15.01 18.60 -34.49
C LEU A 30 14.16 17.58 -33.72
N PHE A 31 12.90 17.91 -33.39
CA PHE A 31 12.04 17.07 -32.56
C PHE A 31 11.00 16.27 -33.35
N ALA A 32 10.88 16.48 -34.67
CA ALA A 32 9.98 15.71 -35.53
C ALA A 32 10.18 14.18 -35.42
N PRO A 33 11.41 13.63 -35.35
CA PRO A 33 11.62 12.19 -35.20
C PRO A 33 11.12 11.60 -33.87
N LEU A 34 10.92 12.44 -32.84
CA LEU A 34 10.47 12.02 -31.50
C LEU A 34 8.94 11.93 -31.40
N GLN A 35 8.21 12.32 -32.44
CA GLN A 35 6.75 12.27 -32.46
C GLN A 35 6.14 10.90 -32.14
N PRO A 36 6.67 9.76 -32.66
CA PRO A 36 6.13 8.45 -32.33
C PRO A 36 6.20 8.11 -30.84
N LEU A 37 7.24 8.58 -30.13
CA LEU A 37 7.37 8.35 -28.68
C LEU A 37 6.29 9.10 -27.90
N ASN A 38 6.01 10.35 -28.27
CA ASN A 38 4.90 11.13 -27.69
C ASN A 38 3.54 10.48 -27.97
N GLN A 39 3.30 9.99 -29.19
CA GLN A 39 2.08 9.26 -29.51
C GLN A 39 1.93 7.98 -28.67
N PHE A 40 3.00 7.21 -28.53
CA PHE A 40 3.03 6.00 -27.69
C PHE A 40 2.70 6.31 -26.22
N MET A 41 3.27 7.40 -25.67
CA MET A 41 2.95 7.83 -24.31
C MET A 41 1.50 8.27 -24.17
N THR A 42 0.93 8.97 -25.16
CA THR A 42 -0.49 9.35 -25.15
C THR A 42 -1.40 8.13 -25.14
N ILE A 43 -1.12 7.12 -25.98
CA ILE A 43 -1.88 5.86 -25.98
C ILE A 43 -1.78 5.18 -24.60
N SER A 44 -0.56 5.10 -24.06
CA SER A 44 -0.32 4.53 -22.73
C SER A 44 -1.04 5.30 -21.61
N ALA A 45 -1.15 6.62 -21.73
CA ALA A 45 -1.87 7.47 -20.78
C ALA A 45 -3.38 7.22 -20.83
N TYR A 46 -3.96 7.00 -22.01
CA TYR A 46 -5.36 6.60 -22.12
C TYR A 46 -5.62 5.24 -21.47
N VAL A 47 -4.71 4.26 -21.63
CA VAL A 47 -4.83 2.97 -20.95
C VAL A 47 -4.68 3.11 -19.44
N LEU A 48 -3.77 3.96 -18.97
CA LEU A 48 -3.64 4.29 -17.54
C LEU A 48 -4.93 4.93 -17.01
N PHE A 49 -5.53 5.87 -17.73
CA PHE A 49 -6.80 6.47 -17.36
C PHE A 49 -7.93 5.43 -17.31
N ALA A 50 -8.01 4.53 -18.30
CA ALA A 50 -9.00 3.45 -18.32
C ALA A 50 -8.87 2.53 -17.08
N SER A 51 -7.65 2.27 -16.59
CA SER A 51 -7.46 1.49 -15.36
C SER A 51 -8.06 2.15 -14.12
N GLN A 52 -8.09 3.48 -14.07
CA GLN A 52 -8.72 4.23 -12.99
C GLN A 52 -10.25 4.04 -12.97
N LEU A 53 -10.88 3.79 -14.12
CA LEU A 53 -12.31 3.51 -14.19
C LEU A 53 -12.67 2.19 -13.51
N ILE A 54 -11.79 1.18 -13.59
CA ILE A 54 -11.97 -0.10 -12.88
C ILE A 54 -11.95 0.15 -11.37
N PHE A 55 -10.99 0.95 -10.89
CA PHE A 55 -10.93 1.35 -9.48
C PHE A 55 -12.19 2.14 -9.06
N ALA A 56 -12.62 3.12 -9.85
CA ALA A 56 -13.81 3.92 -9.56
C ALA A 56 -15.08 3.05 -9.51
N ALA A 57 -15.24 2.12 -10.46
CA ALA A 57 -16.34 1.17 -10.46
C ALA A 57 -16.33 0.28 -9.21
N ASN A 58 -15.17 -0.24 -8.81
CA ASN A 58 -15.03 -1.04 -7.59
C ASN A 58 -15.34 -0.21 -6.33
N PHE A 59 -14.85 1.02 -6.25
CA PHE A 59 -15.09 1.93 -5.14
C PHE A 59 -16.59 2.23 -4.98
N ILE A 60 -17.27 2.61 -6.07
CA ILE A 60 -18.71 2.89 -6.09
C ILE A 60 -19.49 1.63 -5.71
N TYR A 61 -19.15 0.48 -6.29
CA TYR A 61 -19.81 -0.79 -5.95
C TYR A 61 -19.65 -1.13 -4.47
N SER A 62 -18.44 -0.99 -3.93
CA SER A 62 -18.13 -1.31 -2.53
C SER A 62 -18.83 -0.36 -1.56
N LEU A 63 -19.05 0.91 -1.95
CA LEU A 63 -19.78 1.89 -1.15
C LEU A 63 -21.25 1.50 -0.95
N PHE A 64 -21.91 0.97 -1.98
CA PHE A 64 -23.35 0.67 -1.93
C PHE A 64 -23.67 -0.79 -1.60
N LYS A 65 -22.83 -1.74 -2.04
CA LYS A 65 -23.11 -3.19 -1.98
C LYS A 65 -21.93 -4.01 -1.44
N GLY A 66 -20.89 -3.36 -0.94
CA GLY A 66 -19.75 -4.05 -0.31
C GLY A 66 -20.14 -4.78 0.97
N LYS A 67 -19.42 -5.87 1.28
CA LYS A 67 -19.53 -6.54 2.58
C LYS A 67 -19.01 -5.60 3.68
N ARG A 68 -19.66 -5.61 4.84
CA ARG A 68 -19.13 -4.91 6.02
C ARG A 68 -17.81 -5.55 6.43
N ALA A 69 -16.78 -4.73 6.57
CA ALA A 69 -15.49 -5.19 7.06
C ALA A 69 -15.57 -5.51 8.56
N GLU A 70 -14.81 -6.51 8.99
CA GLU A 70 -14.52 -6.74 10.41
C GLU A 70 -13.61 -5.62 10.94
N ALA A 71 -13.55 -5.45 12.26
CA ALA A 71 -12.75 -4.39 12.88
C ALA A 71 -11.26 -4.47 12.50
N ASN A 72 -10.72 -5.69 12.34
CA ASN A 72 -9.34 -5.93 11.94
C ASN A 72 -9.24 -6.99 10.84
N ALA A 73 -9.63 -6.63 9.61
CA ALA A 73 -9.58 -7.53 8.46
C ALA A 73 -8.16 -7.96 8.06
N TRP A 74 -7.13 -7.23 8.49
CA TRP A 74 -5.73 -7.43 8.09
C TRP A 74 -4.85 -8.02 9.19
N GLN A 75 -5.42 -8.33 10.36
CA GLN A 75 -4.68 -8.85 11.51
C GLN A 75 -3.48 -7.96 11.90
N ALA A 76 -3.65 -6.65 11.78
CA ALA A 76 -2.62 -5.68 12.15
C ALA A 76 -2.59 -5.48 13.66
N ASN A 77 -1.40 -5.22 14.21
CA ASN A 77 -1.20 -5.17 15.67
C ASN A 77 -1.39 -3.79 16.30
N THR A 78 -1.43 -2.74 15.48
CA THR A 78 -1.47 -1.34 15.91
C THR A 78 -2.84 -0.93 16.46
N LEU A 79 -2.87 0.13 17.28
CA LEU A 79 -4.08 0.52 18.03
C LEU A 79 -5.27 0.93 17.14
N GLU A 80 -5.02 1.44 15.93
CA GLU A 80 -6.08 1.80 14.98
C GLU A 80 -6.91 0.61 14.51
N TRP A 81 -6.40 -0.62 14.64
CA TRP A 81 -7.11 -1.85 14.27
C TRP A 81 -7.69 -2.61 15.47
N CYS A 82 -7.26 -2.27 16.69
CA CYS A 82 -7.55 -3.11 17.86
C CYS A 82 -8.49 -2.45 18.87
N ALA A 83 -8.50 -1.12 18.95
CA ALA A 83 -9.30 -0.39 19.92
C ALA A 83 -10.27 0.59 19.26
N ALA A 84 -10.04 0.97 18.00
CA ALA A 84 -10.94 1.84 17.27
C ALA A 84 -12.10 1.02 16.68
N SER A 85 -13.33 1.45 16.96
CA SER A 85 -14.52 0.88 16.32
C SER A 85 -14.50 1.24 14.84
N SER A 86 -14.89 0.30 13.96
CA SER A 86 -15.07 0.55 12.53
C SER A 86 -16.55 0.35 12.18
N PRO A 87 -17.27 1.40 11.73
CA PRO A 87 -16.80 2.76 11.46
C PRO A 87 -16.43 3.57 12.71
N PRO A 88 -15.53 4.58 12.59
CA PRO A 88 -15.07 5.38 13.72
C PRO A 88 -16.21 6.13 14.40
N LEU A 89 -16.12 6.30 15.73
CA LEU A 89 -17.11 7.04 16.50
C LEU A 89 -17.12 8.51 16.07
N ARG A 90 -18.29 9.15 16.19
CA ARG A 90 -18.50 10.51 15.67
C ARG A 90 -17.53 11.52 16.27
N HIS A 91 -17.31 11.49 17.60
CA HIS A 91 -16.45 12.43 18.35
C HIS A 91 -15.56 11.69 19.36
N GLY A 92 -14.72 10.76 18.88
CA GLY A 92 -13.71 10.05 19.68
C GLY A 92 -13.05 8.92 18.88
N ASN A 93 -11.76 8.65 19.10
CA ASN A 93 -11.07 7.54 18.41
C ASN A 93 -11.34 6.17 19.05
N PHE A 94 -11.55 6.16 20.38
CA PHE A 94 -11.68 4.96 21.19
C PHE A 94 -12.87 5.11 22.15
N GLU A 95 -13.64 4.05 22.38
CA GLU A 95 -14.70 4.03 23.41
C GLU A 95 -14.10 4.09 24.82
N THR A 96 -12.98 3.40 25.02
CA THR A 96 -12.21 3.35 26.26
C THR A 96 -10.74 3.60 25.95
N ILE A 97 -9.99 4.17 26.90
CA ILE A 97 -8.55 4.40 26.71
C ILE A 97 -7.86 3.02 26.62
N PRO A 98 -7.22 2.67 25.48
CA PRO A 98 -6.57 1.38 25.35
C PRO A 98 -5.30 1.33 26.20
N THR A 99 -5.09 0.19 26.86
CA THR A 99 -3.83 -0.09 27.55
C THR A 99 -2.87 -0.75 26.58
N VAL A 100 -1.62 -0.28 26.51
CA VAL A 100 -0.59 -0.82 25.63
C VAL A 100 0.31 -1.75 26.42
N TYR A 101 0.36 -3.02 26.04
CA TYR A 101 1.21 -4.03 26.70
C TYR A 101 2.53 -4.27 25.96
N ARG A 102 2.61 -3.91 24.68
CA ARG A 102 3.74 -4.25 23.79
C ARG A 102 3.87 -3.33 22.57
N GLY A 103 4.93 -3.53 21.80
CA GLY A 103 5.21 -2.78 20.57
C GLY A 103 4.28 -3.15 19.39
N PRO A 104 4.23 -2.30 18.35
CA PRO A 104 3.35 -2.48 17.19
C PRO A 104 3.82 -3.55 16.19
N TYR A 105 5.04 -4.09 16.34
CA TYR A 105 5.66 -5.03 15.41
C TYR A 105 5.77 -6.46 15.98
N GLU A 106 4.98 -6.79 17.01
CA GLU A 106 5.00 -8.11 17.64
C GLU A 106 4.23 -9.15 16.79
N TYR A 107 4.81 -9.47 15.63
CA TYR A 107 4.38 -10.56 14.76
C TYR A 107 5.15 -11.84 15.08
N SER A 108 4.53 -13.00 14.85
CA SER A 108 5.10 -14.33 15.11
C SER A 108 5.66 -14.51 16.54
N SER A 109 5.01 -13.92 17.53
CA SER A 109 5.48 -13.97 18.92
C SER A 109 5.41 -15.40 19.46
N PRO A 110 6.46 -15.93 20.12
CA PRO A 110 6.45 -17.28 20.69
C PRO A 110 5.47 -17.44 21.86
N GLU A 111 4.81 -16.36 22.28
CA GLU A 111 3.86 -16.35 23.39
C GLU A 111 2.42 -16.69 22.95
N VAL A 112 2.15 -16.67 21.64
CA VAL A 112 0.85 -17.02 21.05
C VAL A 112 1.03 -17.92 19.83
N ASP A 113 0.03 -18.74 19.52
CA ASP A 113 0.06 -19.58 18.31
C ASP A 113 -0.29 -18.78 17.04
N GLU A 114 -0.92 -17.63 17.21
CA GLU A 114 -1.32 -16.71 16.15
C GLU A 114 -0.13 -15.90 15.66
N ASP A 115 -0.09 -15.59 14.36
CA ASP A 115 1.01 -14.81 13.79
C ASP A 115 0.99 -13.33 14.20
N TRP A 116 -0.08 -12.88 14.85
CA TRP A 116 -0.27 -11.48 15.22
C TRP A 116 -0.69 -11.39 16.69
N LEU A 117 -0.04 -10.48 17.42
CA LEU A 117 -0.31 -10.21 18.83
C LEU A 117 -0.57 -8.70 19.01
N PRO A 118 -1.86 -8.28 19.04
CA PRO A 118 -2.21 -6.86 19.05
C PRO A 118 -1.80 -6.16 20.33
N GLN A 119 -1.49 -4.86 20.26
CA GLN A 119 -0.90 -4.10 21.38
C GLN A 119 -1.75 -4.07 22.66
N ASN A 120 -3.07 -4.14 22.53
CA ASN A 120 -4.03 -4.01 23.63
C ASN A 120 -4.52 -5.35 24.19
N ARG A 121 -4.07 -6.49 23.68
CA ARG A 121 -4.48 -7.82 24.18
C ARG A 121 -3.60 -8.21 25.38
N PRO A 122 -4.13 -8.40 26.59
CA PRO A 122 -3.32 -8.93 27.68
C PRO A 122 -2.90 -10.38 27.38
N LEU A 123 -1.67 -10.75 27.76
CA LEU A 123 -1.24 -12.16 27.72
C LEU A 123 -1.91 -12.91 28.86
N GLN A 124 -2.38 -14.12 28.59
CA GLN A 124 -2.90 -14.98 29.64
C GLN A 124 -1.72 -15.46 30.52
N PRO A 125 -1.79 -15.30 31.84
CA PRO A 125 -0.67 -15.58 32.74
C PRO A 125 -0.28 -17.08 32.82
N GLU A 126 -1.10 -18.00 32.32
CA GLU A 126 -0.89 -19.45 32.50
C GLU A 126 -0.41 -20.21 31.25
N ARG A 127 -0.22 -19.56 30.10
CA ARG A 127 0.26 -20.30 28.92
C ARG A 127 1.78 -20.52 29.03
N PRO A 128 2.28 -21.76 29.03
CA PRO A 128 3.71 -22.02 28.99
C PRO A 128 4.27 -21.35 27.74
N LYS A 129 5.36 -20.58 27.89
CA LYS A 129 6.09 -20.02 26.74
C LYS A 129 6.33 -21.15 25.75
N ALA A 130 5.85 -21.00 24.51
CA ALA A 130 6.15 -22.01 23.50
C ALA A 130 7.68 -22.12 23.42
N PRO A 131 8.24 -23.33 23.27
CA PRO A 131 9.67 -23.51 23.24
C PRO A 131 10.23 -22.60 22.15
N THR A 132 11.06 -21.64 22.56
CA THR A 132 11.69 -20.66 21.67
C THR A 132 12.28 -21.44 20.50
N ARG A 133 11.71 -21.28 19.30
CA ARG A 133 12.32 -21.84 18.09
C ARG A 133 13.71 -21.21 18.04
N ARG A 134 14.75 -22.00 18.29
CA ARG A 134 16.14 -21.56 18.25
C ARG A 134 16.30 -20.73 16.98
N ALA A 135 16.77 -19.50 17.12
CA ALA A 135 17.15 -18.68 15.97
C ALA A 135 17.98 -19.57 15.06
N VAL A 136 17.52 -19.76 13.82
CA VAL A 136 18.32 -20.46 12.82
C VAL A 136 19.58 -19.61 12.68
N PRO A 137 20.77 -20.11 13.05
CA PRO A 137 21.99 -19.33 12.89
C PRO A 137 22.12 -18.98 11.40
N ALA A 138 22.46 -17.72 11.12
CA ALA A 138 22.69 -17.27 9.75
C ALA A 138 23.70 -18.23 9.09
N PRO A 139 23.47 -18.67 7.84
CA PRO A 139 24.40 -19.57 7.17
C PRO A 139 25.73 -18.84 6.97
N GLY A 140 26.77 -19.22 7.71
CA GLY A 140 28.14 -18.80 7.44
C GLY A 140 28.86 -17.98 8.52
N SER A 141 28.65 -18.23 9.82
CA SER A 141 29.59 -17.79 10.86
C SER A 141 30.23 -18.98 11.58
N GLU A 142 31.16 -19.64 10.88
CA GLU A 142 32.33 -20.35 11.43
C GLU A 142 33.57 -19.86 10.67
#